data_AF-A0A6G8J407-F1
#
_entry.id   AF-A0A6G8J407-F1
#
_cell.length_a   1.000
_cell.length_b   1.000
_cell.length_c   1.000
_cell.angle_alpha   90.00
_cell.angle_beta   90.00
_cell.angle_gamma   90.00
#
_symmetry.space_group_name_H-M   'P 1'
#
loop_
_entity.id
_entity.type
_entity.pdbx_description
1 polymer ?
#
loop_
_entity_poly.entity_id
_entity_poly.type
_entity_poly.pdbx_seq_one_letter_code
_entity_poly.pdbx_strand_id
1 'polypeptide(L)'
;MIKTNLQELQLSKRVLLLQGPIGSFFYDLHLWLSKKGCITFKLNFNGGDRYFYPSITHNTYDYTGTLQDFSDFLAEFIMQNQIDAIVCFGDTRPYHRIAREYSRLYPEVTFWAFEEGYFRPDYITLEKNGVNDFSTLPRNAEYFISQSIALPEPKPPKKVALGFIPMAKAAIYYYAATYFSLKEYSNYHHHRLVSPMYYIKLWVKSGIKRAYFYVKDRLFSTKIKKGKLGDFFIVPLQVYDDSQVKYHCDYNNVEAFLVDVLQSFIHFAPQNTNLLIKHHPMDRGFVNYSKVVEQYKRNSPEFKQRIFYVHDVPMPVILRKAKGMVTLNSTSGISALLHKIPVITLGRANYNFTHLTYQGKLDEFWNNELLPDEDVFNAYRKFHLYKTHINGSYYSKVLLDET
;
A
#
# COMPACT_ATOMS: atom_id res chain seq x y z
N MET A 1 -7.14 5.47 -28.32
CA MET A 1 -6.71 5.73 -26.93
C MET A 1 -6.81 4.44 -26.14
N ILE A 2 -5.86 4.20 -25.23
CA ILE A 2 -5.84 3.03 -24.36
C ILE A 2 -7.06 3.11 -23.41
N LYS A 3 -7.78 2.02 -23.17
CA LYS A 3 -8.88 2.02 -22.19
C LYS A 3 -8.32 2.11 -20.78
N THR A 4 -8.98 2.80 -19.86
CA THR A 4 -8.62 2.71 -18.43
C THR A 4 -8.94 1.31 -17.89
N ASN A 5 -8.32 0.90 -16.79
CA ASN A 5 -8.60 -0.40 -16.17
C ASN A 5 -10.06 -0.49 -15.70
N LEU A 6 -10.65 0.62 -15.26
CA LEU A 6 -12.07 0.67 -14.91
C LEU A 6 -12.96 0.47 -16.16
N GLN A 7 -12.56 1.05 -17.30
CA GLN A 7 -13.24 0.85 -18.58
C GLN A 7 -13.08 -0.56 -19.15
N GLU A 8 -11.99 -1.26 -18.83
CA GLU A 8 -11.82 -2.67 -19.19
C GLU A 8 -12.62 -3.59 -18.29
N LEU A 9 -12.64 -3.35 -16.97
CA LEU A 9 -13.41 -4.14 -16.02
C LEU A 9 -14.91 -4.16 -16.38
N GLN A 10 -15.50 -3.03 -16.76
CA GLN A 10 -16.91 -2.95 -17.17
C GLN A 10 -17.25 -3.70 -18.47
N LEU A 11 -16.27 -4.22 -19.21
CA LEU A 11 -16.53 -5.08 -20.38
C LEU A 11 -16.90 -6.51 -19.96
N SER A 12 -16.62 -6.87 -18.72
CA SER A 12 -17.01 -8.15 -18.12
C SER A 12 -18.52 -8.19 -17.91
N LYS A 13 -19.14 -9.36 -18.06
CA LYS A 13 -20.59 -9.51 -17.88
C LYS A 13 -20.96 -9.91 -16.45
N ARG A 14 -20.11 -10.72 -15.80
CA ARG A 14 -20.43 -11.43 -14.56
C ARG A 14 -19.24 -11.36 -13.61
N VAL A 15 -19.30 -10.37 -12.72
CA VAL A 15 -18.17 -9.98 -11.87
C VAL A 15 -18.34 -10.56 -10.46
N LEU A 16 -17.37 -11.34 -10.00
CA LEU A 16 -17.27 -11.82 -8.63
C LEU A 16 -16.43 -10.87 -7.78
N LEU A 17 -17.05 -10.25 -6.79
CA LEU A 17 -16.37 -9.48 -5.76
C LEU A 17 -15.98 -10.40 -4.59
N LEU A 18 -14.69 -10.46 -4.29
CA LEU A 18 -14.18 -11.11 -3.08
C LEU A 18 -14.18 -10.12 -1.90
N GLN A 19 -13.18 -10.21 -1.03
CA GLN A 19 -13.05 -9.29 0.08
C GLN A 19 -12.57 -7.92 -0.41
N GLY A 20 -13.30 -6.88 0.01
CA GLY A 20 -12.99 -5.49 -0.31
C GLY A 20 -12.09 -4.79 0.70
N PRO A 21 -11.86 -3.47 0.51
CA PRO A 21 -11.33 -2.62 1.57
C PRO A 21 -12.36 -2.50 2.69
N ILE A 22 -11.92 -2.07 3.87
CA ILE A 22 -12.81 -1.82 5.01
C ILE A 22 -13.75 -0.66 4.64
N GLY A 23 -15.04 -0.94 4.49
CA GLY A 23 -16.06 0.06 4.18
C GLY A 23 -17.00 -0.35 3.05
N SER A 24 -17.83 0.59 2.61
CA SER A 24 -18.89 0.35 1.61
C SER A 24 -18.40 0.32 0.16
N PHE A 25 -17.12 0.55 -0.11
CA PHE A 25 -16.65 0.76 -1.49
C PHE A 25 -17.05 -0.37 -2.46
N PHE A 26 -16.95 -1.65 -2.06
CA PHE A 26 -17.36 -2.75 -2.93
C PHE A 26 -18.88 -2.78 -3.17
N TYR A 27 -19.66 -2.27 -2.22
CA TYR A 27 -21.08 -2.07 -2.44
C TYR A 27 -21.32 -0.95 -3.47
N ASP A 28 -20.62 0.18 -3.33
CA ASP A 28 -20.69 1.29 -4.29
C ASP A 28 -20.24 0.86 -5.70
N LEU A 29 -19.20 0.02 -5.78
CA LEU A 29 -18.72 -0.58 -7.02
C LEU A 29 -19.78 -1.50 -7.65
N HIS A 30 -20.46 -2.33 -6.85
CA HIS A 30 -21.54 -3.18 -7.35
C HIS A 30 -22.63 -2.32 -8.01
N LEU A 31 -23.06 -1.23 -7.35
CA LEU A 31 -24.11 -0.36 -7.86
C LEU A 31 -23.70 0.27 -9.19
N TRP A 32 -22.44 0.68 -9.31
CA TRP A 32 -21.89 1.21 -10.53
C TRP A 32 -21.82 0.16 -11.65
N LEU A 33 -21.28 -1.03 -11.37
CA LEU A 33 -21.22 -2.15 -12.32
C LEU A 33 -22.61 -2.55 -12.82
N SER A 34 -23.61 -2.63 -11.92
CA SER A 34 -25.00 -2.91 -12.29
C SER A 34 -25.57 -1.85 -13.22
N LYS A 35 -25.26 -0.56 -13.02
CA LYS A 35 -25.66 0.51 -13.95
C LYS A 35 -25.00 0.38 -15.32
N LYS A 36 -23.83 -0.25 -15.41
CA LYS A 36 -23.15 -0.57 -16.69
C LYS A 36 -23.64 -1.89 -17.31
N GLY A 37 -24.64 -2.55 -16.70
CA GLY A 37 -25.22 -3.81 -17.21
C GLY A 37 -24.49 -5.07 -16.76
N CYS A 38 -23.53 -4.98 -15.84
CA CYS A 38 -22.84 -6.13 -15.27
C CYS A 38 -23.69 -6.80 -14.18
N ILE A 39 -23.71 -8.12 -14.15
CA ILE A 39 -24.25 -8.89 -13.03
C ILE A 39 -23.11 -9.08 -12.03
N THR A 40 -23.33 -8.66 -10.78
CA THR A 40 -22.31 -8.75 -9.73
C THR A 40 -22.66 -9.86 -8.74
N PHE A 41 -21.66 -10.62 -8.33
CA PHE A 41 -21.70 -11.65 -7.29
C PHE A 41 -20.78 -11.21 -6.15
N LYS A 42 -21.13 -11.53 -4.91
CA LYS A 42 -20.30 -11.19 -3.74
C LYS A 42 -20.10 -12.40 -2.85
N LEU A 43 -18.84 -12.66 -2.47
CA LEU A 43 -18.48 -13.58 -1.38
C LEU A 43 -18.04 -12.79 -0.14
N ASN A 44 -18.79 -12.91 0.95
CA ASN A 44 -18.41 -12.38 2.26
C ASN A 44 -17.62 -13.44 3.04
N PHE A 45 -16.48 -13.05 3.60
CA PHE A 45 -15.62 -13.96 4.35
C PHE A 45 -15.71 -13.75 5.87
N ASN A 46 -16.33 -12.66 6.32
CA ASN A 46 -16.58 -12.36 7.74
C ASN A 46 -17.76 -11.40 7.90
N GLY A 47 -18.23 -11.18 9.13
CA GLY A 47 -19.34 -10.27 9.36
C GLY A 47 -19.04 -8.79 9.13
N GLY A 48 -17.78 -8.36 9.09
CA GLY A 48 -17.41 -7.02 8.62
C GLY A 48 -17.73 -6.84 7.14
N ASP A 49 -17.38 -7.83 6.31
CA ASP A 49 -17.77 -7.84 4.89
C ASP A 49 -19.30 -7.83 4.76
N ARG A 50 -19.99 -8.70 5.51
CA ARG A 50 -21.46 -8.75 5.53
C ARG A 50 -22.10 -7.43 5.98
N TYR A 51 -21.51 -6.74 6.94
CA TYR A 51 -22.05 -5.47 7.43
C TYR A 51 -22.04 -4.37 6.35
N PHE A 52 -20.96 -4.28 5.58
CA PHE A 52 -20.85 -3.30 4.48
C PHE A 52 -21.42 -3.79 3.16
N TYR A 53 -21.64 -5.10 3.01
CA TYR A 53 -22.28 -5.73 1.87
C TYR A 53 -23.30 -6.78 2.36
N PRO A 54 -24.53 -6.35 2.74
CA PRO A 54 -25.52 -7.20 3.38
C PRO A 54 -25.96 -8.38 2.51
N SER A 55 -26.15 -9.57 3.11
CA SER A 55 -26.59 -10.78 2.41
C SER A 55 -27.98 -10.68 1.77
N ILE A 56 -28.80 -9.69 2.16
CA ILE A 56 -30.08 -9.38 1.50
C ILE A 56 -29.88 -8.78 0.09
N THR A 57 -28.68 -8.29 -0.20
CA THR A 57 -28.31 -7.83 -1.54
C THR A 57 -28.26 -9.02 -2.48
N HIS A 58 -28.91 -8.92 -3.64
CA HIS A 58 -28.97 -10.01 -4.61
C HIS A 58 -27.57 -10.54 -5.00
N ASN A 59 -27.46 -11.85 -5.22
CA ASN A 59 -26.20 -12.56 -5.54
C ASN A 59 -25.07 -12.38 -4.50
N THR A 60 -25.44 -12.26 -3.23
CA THR A 60 -24.49 -12.21 -2.11
C THR A 60 -24.52 -13.50 -1.34
N TYR A 61 -23.34 -14.07 -1.09
CA TYR A 61 -23.17 -15.34 -0.40
C TYR A 61 -22.12 -15.18 0.69
N ASP A 62 -22.34 -15.86 1.81
CA ASP A 62 -21.36 -15.92 2.89
C ASP A 62 -20.57 -17.23 2.76
N TYR A 63 -19.24 -17.12 2.69
CA TYR A 63 -18.35 -18.27 2.66
C TYR A 63 -17.89 -18.59 4.09
N THR A 64 -18.36 -19.70 4.63
CA THR A 64 -18.06 -20.18 5.99
C THR A 64 -17.22 -21.47 6.01
N GLY A 65 -16.81 -21.95 4.83
CA GLY A 65 -15.92 -23.10 4.67
C GLY A 65 -14.46 -22.82 5.06
N THR A 66 -13.63 -23.85 5.01
CA THR A 66 -12.20 -23.73 5.35
C THR A 66 -11.39 -23.07 4.24
N LEU A 67 -10.18 -22.59 4.54
CA LEU A 67 -9.31 -22.07 3.48
C LEU A 67 -8.90 -23.17 2.47
N GLN A 68 -8.80 -24.42 2.94
CA GLN A 68 -8.43 -25.59 2.13
C GLN A 68 -9.51 -25.90 1.09
N ASP A 69 -10.78 -25.85 1.49
CA ASP A 69 -11.91 -26.17 0.60
C ASP A 69 -12.24 -25.02 -0.36
N PHE A 70 -11.64 -23.84 -0.18
CA PHE A 70 -11.99 -22.66 -0.96
C PHE A 70 -11.63 -22.78 -2.44
N SER A 71 -10.57 -23.51 -2.78
CA SER A 71 -10.17 -23.71 -4.18
C SER A 71 -11.27 -24.42 -4.98
N ASP A 72 -11.77 -25.54 -4.46
CA ASP A 72 -12.80 -26.34 -5.11
C ASP A 72 -14.14 -25.59 -5.13
N PHE A 73 -14.51 -24.98 -4.00
CA PHE A 73 -15.68 -24.11 -3.91
C PHE A 73 -15.65 -22.99 -4.94
N LEU A 74 -14.51 -22.29 -5.08
CA LEU A 74 -14.38 -21.17 -6.00
C LEU A 74 -14.54 -21.63 -7.46
N ALA A 75 -13.95 -22.77 -7.81
CA ALA A 75 -14.05 -23.34 -9.15
C ALA A 75 -15.52 -23.69 -9.50
N GLU A 76 -16.22 -24.37 -8.60
CA GLU A 76 -17.64 -24.68 -8.77
C GLU A 76 -18.50 -23.41 -8.84
N PHE A 77 -18.24 -22.44 -7.95
CA PHE A 77 -18.97 -21.18 -7.91
C PHE A 77 -18.81 -20.39 -9.22
N ILE A 78 -17.59 -20.32 -9.75
CA ILE A 78 -17.29 -19.66 -11.03
C ILE A 78 -18.04 -20.34 -12.18
N MET A 79 -17.99 -21.67 -12.25
CA MET A 79 -18.64 -22.44 -13.32
C MET A 79 -20.17 -22.28 -13.27
N GLN A 80 -20.79 -22.46 -12.10
CA GLN A 80 -22.24 -22.38 -11.92
C GLN A 80 -22.77 -20.97 -12.22
N ASN A 81 -22.03 -19.95 -11.80
CA ASN A 81 -22.45 -18.56 -11.96
C ASN A 81 -21.86 -17.91 -13.22
N GLN A 82 -21.12 -18.64 -14.06
CA GLN A 82 -20.50 -18.15 -15.30
C GLN A 82 -19.69 -16.86 -15.09
N ILE A 83 -18.88 -16.81 -14.03
CA ILE A 83 -18.07 -15.64 -13.69
C ILE A 83 -16.96 -15.45 -14.74
N ASP A 84 -16.82 -14.23 -15.26
CA ASP A 84 -15.78 -13.85 -16.24
C ASP A 84 -14.76 -12.82 -15.71
N ALA A 85 -15.01 -12.28 -14.52
CA ALA A 85 -14.05 -11.45 -13.80
C ALA A 85 -14.14 -11.62 -12.28
N ILE A 86 -12.98 -11.69 -11.63
CA ILE A 86 -12.85 -11.69 -10.18
C ILE A 86 -12.17 -10.39 -9.73
N VAL A 87 -12.74 -9.71 -8.74
CA VAL A 87 -12.26 -8.44 -8.21
C VAL A 87 -12.02 -8.58 -6.71
N CYS A 88 -10.85 -8.15 -6.25
CA CYS A 88 -10.50 -8.17 -4.83
C CYS A 88 -9.78 -6.88 -4.40
N PHE A 89 -9.58 -6.70 -3.10
CA PHE A 89 -8.72 -5.64 -2.56
C PHE A 89 -7.48 -6.23 -1.88
N GLY A 90 -6.31 -5.89 -2.41
CA GLY A 90 -5.03 -6.54 -2.18
C GLY A 90 -5.01 -7.97 -2.74
N ASP A 91 -3.97 -8.36 -3.46
CA ASP A 91 -3.88 -9.67 -4.11
C ASP A 91 -3.13 -10.73 -3.28
N THR A 92 -2.70 -10.37 -2.06
CA THR A 92 -1.92 -11.24 -1.18
C THR A 92 -2.72 -11.90 -0.05
N ARG A 93 -4.02 -11.62 0.07
CA ARG A 93 -4.87 -12.28 1.09
C ARG A 93 -5.04 -13.76 0.74
N PRO A 94 -5.17 -14.67 1.72
CA PRO A 94 -5.20 -16.11 1.46
C PRO A 94 -6.19 -16.53 0.36
N TYR A 95 -7.45 -16.12 0.48
CA TYR A 95 -8.51 -16.39 -0.51
C TYR A 95 -8.25 -15.71 -1.87
N HIS A 96 -7.66 -14.50 -1.87
CA HIS A 96 -7.38 -13.76 -3.11
C HIS A 96 -6.26 -14.41 -3.92
N ARG A 97 -5.25 -14.98 -3.25
CA ARG A 97 -4.20 -15.74 -3.92
C ARG A 97 -4.76 -16.96 -4.64
N ILE A 98 -5.67 -17.70 -4.01
CA ILE A 98 -6.35 -18.83 -4.64
C ILE A 98 -7.09 -18.37 -5.91
N ALA A 99 -7.84 -17.27 -5.82
CA ALA A 99 -8.56 -16.73 -6.97
C ALA A 99 -7.64 -16.22 -8.09
N ARG A 100 -6.49 -15.62 -7.74
CA ARG A 100 -5.49 -15.21 -8.71
C ARG A 100 -4.87 -16.40 -9.42
N GLU A 101 -4.47 -17.44 -8.69
CA GLU A 101 -3.91 -18.65 -9.31
C GLU A 101 -4.96 -19.36 -10.18
N TYR A 102 -6.23 -19.40 -9.77
CA TYR A 102 -7.33 -19.87 -10.63
C TYR A 102 -7.36 -19.11 -11.97
N SER A 103 -7.37 -17.77 -11.92
CA SER A 103 -7.42 -16.92 -13.12
C SER A 103 -6.17 -17.05 -14.01
N ARG A 104 -5.03 -17.51 -13.46
CA ARG A 104 -3.83 -17.84 -14.26
C ARG A 104 -3.96 -19.15 -15.02
N LEU A 105 -4.68 -20.12 -14.45
CA LEU A 105 -4.95 -21.42 -15.07
C LEU A 105 -6.11 -21.34 -16.08
N TYR A 106 -7.06 -20.44 -15.87
CA TYR A 106 -8.27 -20.24 -16.68
C TYR A 106 -8.35 -18.79 -17.20
N PRO A 107 -7.66 -18.45 -18.31
CA PRO A 107 -7.53 -17.08 -18.79
C PRO A 107 -8.84 -16.39 -19.22
N GLU A 108 -9.91 -17.16 -19.41
CA GLU A 108 -11.26 -16.66 -19.65
C GLU A 108 -11.85 -15.92 -18.43
N VAL A 109 -11.30 -16.15 -17.24
CA VAL A 109 -11.67 -15.44 -16.01
C VAL A 109 -10.58 -14.42 -15.68
N THR A 110 -10.90 -13.14 -15.82
CA THR A 110 -9.92 -12.08 -15.54
C THR A 110 -9.81 -11.78 -14.05
N PHE A 111 -8.59 -11.49 -13.57
CA PHE A 111 -8.36 -11.10 -12.17
C PHE A 111 -8.06 -9.61 -12.05
N TRP A 112 -8.65 -8.95 -11.06
CA TRP A 112 -8.51 -7.51 -10.82
C TRP A 112 -8.27 -7.25 -9.35
N ALA A 113 -7.24 -6.45 -9.06
CA ALA A 113 -6.88 -6.08 -7.70
C ALA A 113 -6.98 -4.57 -7.52
N PHE A 114 -7.83 -4.18 -6.56
CA PHE A 114 -7.80 -2.85 -5.98
C PHE A 114 -6.70 -2.76 -4.92
N GLU A 115 -6.08 -1.59 -4.79
CA GLU A 115 -5.11 -1.28 -3.74
C GLU A 115 -5.19 0.21 -3.36
N GLU A 116 -4.65 0.57 -2.20
CA GLU A 116 -4.38 1.97 -1.88
C GLU A 116 -3.58 2.63 -3.02
N GLY A 117 -3.88 3.90 -3.33
CA GLY A 117 -3.26 4.58 -4.47
C GLY A 117 -1.74 4.69 -4.39
N TYR A 118 -1.07 4.57 -5.53
CA TYR A 118 0.36 4.91 -5.63
C TYR A 118 0.58 6.41 -5.46
N PHE A 119 -0.36 7.24 -5.95
CA PHE A 119 -0.37 8.69 -5.81
C PHE A 119 -1.41 9.15 -4.77
N ARG A 120 -1.10 8.98 -3.49
CA ARG A 120 -1.97 9.38 -2.37
C ARG A 120 -2.10 10.91 -2.23
N PRO A 121 -3.17 11.42 -1.59
CA PRO A 121 -4.23 10.68 -0.91
C PRO A 121 -5.53 10.53 -1.71
N ASP A 122 -5.64 11.18 -2.87
CA ASP A 122 -6.90 11.33 -3.61
C ASP A 122 -7.04 10.34 -4.77
N TYR A 123 -6.25 9.28 -4.78
CA TYR A 123 -6.41 8.21 -5.75
C TYR A 123 -6.39 6.83 -5.09
N ILE A 124 -7.09 5.89 -5.73
CA ILE A 124 -6.99 4.46 -5.49
C ILE A 124 -6.44 3.78 -6.75
N THR A 125 -5.88 2.59 -6.61
CA THR A 125 -5.33 1.80 -7.72
C THR A 125 -6.27 0.66 -8.07
N LEU A 126 -6.48 0.40 -9.36
CA LEU A 126 -7.07 -0.81 -9.90
C LEU A 126 -6.12 -1.36 -10.97
N GLU A 127 -5.63 -2.59 -10.80
CA GLU A 127 -4.77 -3.26 -11.79
C GLU A 127 -5.28 -4.65 -12.15
N LYS A 128 -4.93 -5.08 -13.37
CA LYS A 128 -5.27 -6.39 -13.90
C LYS A 128 -4.16 -7.39 -13.59
N ASN A 129 -4.53 -8.61 -13.22
CA ASN A 129 -3.67 -9.77 -12.94
C ASN A 129 -2.74 -9.66 -11.72
N GLY A 130 -2.60 -8.49 -11.11
CA GLY A 130 -1.84 -8.29 -9.88
C GLY A 130 -1.54 -6.81 -9.63
N VAL A 131 -1.13 -6.48 -8.41
CA VAL A 131 -0.84 -5.11 -7.98
C VAL A 131 0.46 -5.06 -7.17
N ASN A 132 1.04 -3.87 -6.99
CA ASN A 132 2.36 -3.70 -6.39
C ASN A 132 3.41 -4.55 -7.15
N ASP A 133 4.26 -5.31 -6.46
CA ASP A 133 5.25 -6.17 -7.11
C ASP A 133 4.64 -7.36 -7.90
N PHE A 134 3.35 -7.66 -7.74
CA PHE A 134 2.65 -8.56 -8.67
C PHE A 134 2.04 -7.86 -9.89
N SER A 135 2.19 -6.53 -10.01
CA SER A 135 1.80 -5.81 -11.24
C SER A 135 2.49 -6.42 -12.45
N THR A 136 1.70 -6.62 -13.50
CA THR A 136 2.18 -7.16 -14.79
C THR A 136 2.69 -6.07 -15.73
N LEU A 137 2.68 -4.81 -15.30
CA LEU A 137 3.22 -3.70 -16.08
C LEU A 137 4.74 -3.87 -16.25
N PRO A 138 5.29 -3.60 -17.46
CA PRO A 138 6.72 -3.58 -17.67
C PRO A 138 7.44 -2.63 -16.71
N ARG A 139 8.54 -3.10 -16.12
CA ARG A 139 9.43 -2.31 -15.25
C ARG A 139 10.58 -1.73 -16.08
N ASN A 140 10.26 -0.92 -17.08
CA ASN A 140 11.23 -0.30 -17.97
C ASN A 140 10.79 1.12 -18.38
N ALA A 141 11.78 2.00 -18.53
CA ALA A 141 11.55 3.41 -18.81
C ALA A 141 10.89 3.62 -20.18
N GLU A 142 11.34 2.88 -21.19
CA GLU A 142 10.90 3.02 -22.59
C GLU A 142 9.41 2.73 -22.75
N TYR A 143 8.87 1.77 -22.00
CA TYR A 143 7.43 1.48 -22.02
C TYR A 143 6.64 2.69 -21.54
N PHE A 144 6.94 3.22 -20.37
CA PHE A 144 6.17 4.35 -19.83
C PHE A 144 6.30 5.59 -20.72
N ILE A 145 7.51 5.91 -21.22
CA ILE A 145 7.73 7.02 -22.15
C ILE A 145 6.87 6.84 -23.40
N SER A 146 6.96 5.67 -24.06
CA SER A 146 6.23 5.39 -25.30
C SER A 146 4.71 5.48 -25.12
N GLN A 147 4.18 4.93 -24.02
CA GLN A 147 2.75 4.99 -23.72
C GLN A 147 2.30 6.42 -23.41
N SER A 148 3.13 7.21 -22.71
CA SER A 148 2.75 8.55 -22.24
C SER A 148 2.54 9.59 -23.35
N ILE A 149 3.16 9.40 -24.52
CA ILE A 149 3.06 10.29 -25.68
C ILE A 149 1.59 10.40 -26.15
N ALA A 150 0.86 9.28 -26.17
CA ALA A 150 -0.52 9.24 -26.65
C ALA A 150 -1.57 9.59 -25.58
N LEU A 151 -1.14 9.87 -24.35
CA LEU A 151 -2.03 10.13 -23.22
C LEU A 151 -2.26 11.63 -23.01
N PRO A 152 -3.47 12.04 -22.55
CA PRO A 152 -3.71 13.42 -22.17
C PRO A 152 -2.93 13.77 -20.90
N GLU A 153 -2.66 15.06 -20.70
CA GLU A 153 -2.05 15.54 -19.45
C GLU A 153 -2.95 15.25 -18.24
N PRO A 154 -2.39 14.78 -17.11
CA PRO A 154 -3.19 14.47 -15.93
C PRO A 154 -3.83 15.72 -15.34
N LYS A 155 -5.15 15.71 -15.19
CA LYS A 155 -5.89 16.76 -14.47
C LYS A 155 -5.57 16.70 -12.97
N PRO A 156 -5.58 17.83 -12.25
CA PRO A 156 -5.53 17.81 -10.79
C PRO A 156 -6.71 17.00 -10.22
N PRO A 157 -6.47 16.13 -9.21
CA PRO A 157 -7.55 15.37 -8.60
C PRO A 157 -8.53 16.30 -7.87
N LYS A 158 -9.80 15.89 -7.85
CA LYS A 158 -10.74 16.38 -6.84
C LYS A 158 -10.27 15.88 -5.47
N LYS A 159 -10.23 16.78 -4.50
CA LYS A 159 -9.86 16.47 -3.12
C LYS A 159 -11.01 15.75 -2.44
N VAL A 160 -10.87 14.44 -2.31
CA VAL A 160 -11.90 13.54 -1.77
C VAL A 160 -11.45 12.90 -0.46
N ALA A 161 -10.16 12.89 -0.15
CA ALA A 161 -9.65 12.34 1.10
C ALA A 161 -10.01 13.23 2.30
N LEU A 162 -10.71 12.65 3.28
CA LEU A 162 -11.18 13.34 4.50
C LEU A 162 -10.36 12.99 5.76
N GLY A 163 -9.18 12.39 5.58
CA GLY A 163 -8.25 12.06 6.67
C GLY A 163 -8.64 10.83 7.49
N PHE A 164 -8.18 10.79 8.74
CA PHE A 164 -8.17 9.56 9.57
C PHE A 164 -9.55 9.19 10.16
N ILE A 165 -10.41 10.16 10.46
CA ILE A 165 -11.65 9.92 11.21
C ILE A 165 -12.62 9.00 10.46
N PRO A 166 -12.89 9.20 9.15
CA PRO A 166 -13.78 8.31 8.41
C PRO A 166 -13.25 6.87 8.33
N MET A 167 -11.94 6.71 8.11
CA MET A 167 -11.27 5.40 8.13
C MET A 167 -11.43 4.70 9.49
N ALA A 168 -11.23 5.43 10.60
CA ALA A 168 -11.40 4.89 11.94
C ALA A 168 -12.84 4.46 12.21
N LYS A 169 -13.83 5.25 11.79
CA LYS A 169 -15.26 4.88 11.92
C LYS A 169 -15.57 3.61 11.14
N ALA A 170 -15.18 3.52 9.87
CA ALA A 170 -15.39 2.32 9.05
C ALA A 170 -14.75 1.08 9.69
N ALA A 171 -13.51 1.20 10.19
CA ALA A 171 -12.82 0.13 10.88
C ALA A 171 -13.54 -0.33 12.16
N ILE A 172 -14.05 0.61 12.98
CA ILE A 172 -14.80 0.26 14.20
C ILE A 172 -16.01 -0.60 13.87
N TYR A 173 -16.84 -0.19 12.91
CA TYR A 173 -18.02 -0.96 12.52
C TYR A 173 -17.64 -2.31 11.91
N TYR A 174 -16.64 -2.34 11.03
CA TYR A 174 -16.15 -3.57 10.40
C TYR A 174 -15.71 -4.61 11.43
N TYR A 175 -14.83 -4.21 12.35
CA TYR A 175 -14.28 -5.13 13.34
C TYR A 175 -15.27 -5.48 14.45
N ALA A 176 -16.21 -4.59 14.80
CA ALA A 176 -17.31 -4.91 15.69
C ALA A 176 -18.21 -6.01 15.07
N ALA A 177 -18.63 -5.83 13.83
CA ALA A 177 -19.45 -6.83 13.12
C ALA A 177 -18.69 -8.16 12.93
N THR A 178 -17.40 -8.10 12.63
CA THR A 178 -16.52 -9.30 12.58
C THR A 178 -16.51 -10.01 13.93
N TYR A 179 -16.33 -9.28 15.03
CA TYR A 179 -16.29 -9.86 16.38
C TYR A 179 -17.61 -10.54 16.78
N PHE A 180 -18.75 -9.89 16.52
CA PHE A 180 -20.06 -10.45 16.90
C PHE A 180 -20.49 -11.64 16.04
N SER A 181 -19.87 -11.84 14.87
CA SER A 181 -20.17 -12.94 13.94
C SER A 181 -19.09 -14.03 13.92
N LEU A 182 -18.11 -14.01 14.83
CA LEU A 182 -17.00 -14.98 14.85
C LEU A 182 -17.45 -16.44 14.85
N LYS A 183 -18.59 -16.75 15.48
CA LYS A 183 -19.15 -18.11 15.50
C LYS A 183 -19.68 -18.55 14.14
N GLU A 184 -20.26 -17.62 13.38
CA GLU A 184 -20.79 -17.89 12.04
C GLU A 184 -19.67 -18.06 11.01
N TYR A 185 -18.54 -17.38 11.23
CA TYR A 185 -17.35 -17.42 10.39
C TYR A 185 -16.17 -18.08 11.10
N SER A 186 -16.42 -19.23 11.75
CA SER A 186 -15.41 -19.91 12.59
C SER A 186 -14.18 -20.38 11.81
N ASN A 187 -14.33 -20.69 10.53
CA ASN A 187 -13.26 -21.14 9.65
C ASN A 187 -12.54 -20.01 8.90
N TYR A 188 -12.91 -18.74 9.15
CA TYR A 188 -12.32 -17.62 8.42
C TYR A 188 -10.87 -17.38 8.85
N HIS A 189 -9.95 -17.49 7.88
CA HIS A 189 -8.55 -17.13 8.08
C HIS A 189 -8.33 -15.65 7.77
N HIS A 190 -8.40 -14.81 8.80
CA HIS A 190 -8.08 -13.39 8.65
C HIS A 190 -6.59 -13.20 8.33
N HIS A 191 -6.29 -12.30 7.39
CA HIS A 191 -4.93 -11.95 6.98
C HIS A 191 -4.12 -11.16 8.04
N ARG A 192 -4.69 -10.91 9.22
CA ARG A 192 -4.15 -10.16 10.36
C ARG A 192 -4.68 -10.79 11.65
N LEU A 193 -4.00 -10.56 12.78
CA LEU A 193 -4.48 -11.03 14.08
C LEU A 193 -5.79 -10.30 14.44
N VAL A 194 -6.82 -11.04 14.88
CA VAL A 194 -8.16 -10.46 15.18
C VAL A 194 -8.43 -10.54 16.68
N SER A 195 -7.64 -9.84 17.48
CA SER A 195 -7.99 -9.62 18.89
C SER A 195 -8.40 -8.16 19.09
N PRO A 196 -9.71 -7.84 19.12
CA PRO A 196 -10.19 -6.45 19.22
C PRO A 196 -9.64 -5.73 20.45
N MET A 197 -9.62 -6.39 21.61
CA MET A 197 -9.07 -5.82 22.85
C MET A 197 -7.56 -5.54 22.77
N TYR A 198 -6.81 -6.42 22.10
CA TYR A 198 -5.39 -6.19 21.83
C TYR A 198 -5.20 -4.96 20.94
N TYR A 199 -5.96 -4.84 19.85
CA TYR A 199 -5.88 -3.68 18.95
C TYR A 199 -6.28 -2.38 19.65
N ILE A 200 -7.36 -2.38 20.45
CA ILE A 200 -7.78 -1.20 21.24
C ILE A 200 -6.63 -0.75 22.15
N LYS A 201 -6.04 -1.67 22.92
CA LYS A 201 -4.89 -1.36 23.79
C LYS A 201 -3.72 -0.74 23.02
N LEU A 202 -3.42 -1.24 21.83
CA LEU A 202 -2.32 -0.74 21.00
C LEU A 202 -2.63 0.63 20.39
N TRP A 203 -3.86 0.91 19.99
CA TRP A 203 -4.27 2.22 19.51
C TRP A 203 -4.29 3.27 20.64
N VAL A 204 -4.70 2.91 21.86
CA VAL A 204 -4.56 3.77 23.04
C VAL A 204 -3.08 4.10 23.29
N LYS A 205 -2.21 3.08 23.28
CA LYS A 205 -0.75 3.26 23.40
C LYS A 205 -0.17 4.14 22.27
N SER A 206 -0.70 4.01 21.05
CA SER A 206 -0.35 4.86 19.90
C SER A 206 -0.72 6.33 20.15
N GLY A 207 -1.89 6.59 20.73
CA GLY A 207 -2.34 7.93 21.14
C GLY A 207 -1.42 8.54 22.21
N ILE A 208 -1.10 7.78 23.26
CA ILE A 208 -0.18 8.22 24.32
C ILE A 208 1.20 8.53 23.75
N LYS A 209 1.76 7.67 22.91
CA LYS A 209 3.07 7.90 22.26
C LYS A 209 3.05 9.12 21.35
N ARG A 210 1.97 9.34 20.59
CA ARG A 210 1.81 10.53 19.75
C ARG A 210 1.84 11.80 20.59
N ALA A 211 1.13 11.82 21.73
CA ALA A 211 1.18 12.95 22.66
C ALA A 211 2.58 13.15 23.26
N TYR A 212 3.23 12.06 23.68
CA TYR A 212 4.58 12.07 24.23
C TYR A 212 5.63 12.65 23.26
N PHE A 213 5.58 12.28 21.98
CA PHE A 213 6.54 12.75 20.99
C PHE A 213 6.15 14.07 20.30
N TYR A 214 4.95 14.60 20.56
CA TYR A 214 4.40 15.75 19.83
C TYR A 214 5.34 16.97 19.82
N VAL A 215 5.81 17.41 20.98
CA VAL A 215 6.70 18.57 21.10
C VAL A 215 8.05 18.29 20.45
N LYS A 216 8.65 17.13 20.74
CA LYS A 216 9.95 16.71 20.19
C LYS A 216 9.92 16.68 18.67
N ASP A 217 8.91 16.07 18.07
CA ASP A 217 8.79 15.94 16.62
C ASP A 217 8.46 17.28 15.96
N ARG A 218 7.72 18.18 16.64
CA ARG A 218 7.49 19.56 16.13
C ARG A 218 8.78 20.39 16.13
N LEU A 219 9.60 20.27 17.17
CA LEU A 219 10.91 20.90 17.23
C LEU A 219 11.85 20.33 16.16
N PHE A 220 11.85 19.01 15.99
CA PHE A 220 12.66 18.35 14.95
C PHE A 220 12.21 18.72 13.53
N SER A 221 10.90 18.77 13.28
CA SER A 221 10.33 19.29 12.04
C SER A 221 10.79 20.71 11.74
N THR A 222 10.83 21.57 12.77
CA THR A 222 11.37 22.93 12.66
C THR A 222 12.88 22.93 12.37
N LYS A 223 13.66 22.02 12.97
CA LYS A 223 15.08 21.82 12.67
C LYS A 223 15.31 21.49 11.20
N ILE A 224 14.55 20.56 10.63
CA ILE A 224 14.62 20.18 9.21
C ILE A 224 14.26 21.37 8.32
N LYS A 225 13.14 22.05 8.60
CA LYS A 225 12.70 23.22 7.80
C LYS A 225 13.77 24.31 7.73
N LYS A 226 14.48 24.55 8.84
CA LYS A 226 15.57 25.53 8.93
C LYS A 226 16.91 25.03 8.35
N GLY A 227 16.97 23.84 7.77
CA GLY A 227 18.20 23.25 7.23
C GLY A 227 19.24 22.85 8.29
N LYS A 228 18.89 22.89 9.58
CA LYS A 228 19.82 22.64 10.69
C LYS A 228 20.15 21.16 10.89
N LEU A 229 19.56 20.27 10.10
CA LEU A 229 19.94 18.85 10.09
C LEU A 229 21.17 18.60 9.21
N GLY A 230 21.48 19.48 8.25
CA GLY A 230 22.49 19.21 7.22
C GLY A 230 22.00 18.20 6.19
N ASP A 231 22.92 17.55 5.49
CA ASP A 231 22.60 16.50 4.53
C ASP A 231 22.13 15.23 5.25
N PHE A 232 21.05 14.61 4.76
CA PHE A 232 20.54 13.39 5.36
C PHE A 232 19.81 12.47 4.39
N PHE A 233 19.89 11.17 4.65
CA PHE A 233 19.07 10.15 4.02
C PHE A 233 17.87 9.81 4.90
N ILE A 234 16.74 9.43 4.30
CA ILE A 234 15.52 9.05 5.01
C ILE A 234 15.23 7.55 4.86
N VAL A 235 14.84 6.91 5.96
CA VAL A 235 14.39 5.52 6.02
C VAL A 235 12.99 5.48 6.63
N PRO A 236 11.92 5.52 5.82
CA PRO A 236 10.57 5.32 6.32
C PRO A 236 10.34 3.85 6.64
N LEU A 237 10.06 3.53 7.91
CA LEU A 237 9.69 2.18 8.32
C LEU A 237 8.25 1.87 7.88
N GLN A 238 8.00 0.61 7.53
CA GLN A 238 6.69 0.07 7.16
C GLN A 238 5.99 -0.56 8.35
N VAL A 239 4.71 -0.90 8.17
CA VAL A 239 3.93 -1.65 9.16
C VAL A 239 4.56 -3.04 9.34
N TYR A 240 4.74 -3.47 10.57
CA TYR A 240 5.41 -4.74 10.88
C TYR A 240 4.74 -5.99 10.26
N ASP A 241 3.41 -5.96 10.06
CA ASP A 241 2.61 -7.04 9.46
C ASP A 241 2.13 -6.71 8.03
N ASP A 242 2.81 -5.78 7.35
CA ASP A 242 2.54 -5.43 5.96
C ASP A 242 2.74 -6.63 5.02
N SER A 243 1.79 -6.87 4.12
CA SER A 243 1.93 -7.91 3.09
C SER A 243 3.13 -7.67 2.19
N GLN A 244 3.52 -6.41 2.00
CA GLN A 244 4.72 -6.02 1.27
C GLN A 244 6.00 -6.59 1.91
N VAL A 245 6.08 -6.65 3.24
CA VAL A 245 7.21 -7.26 3.95
C VAL A 245 7.16 -8.79 3.81
N LYS A 246 5.95 -9.37 3.88
CA LYS A 246 5.79 -10.83 3.86
C LYS A 246 6.01 -11.47 2.49
N TYR A 247 5.60 -10.81 1.40
CA TYR A 247 5.57 -11.41 0.07
C TYR A 247 6.51 -10.73 -0.94
N HIS A 248 6.87 -9.46 -0.70
CA HIS A 248 7.59 -8.64 -1.67
C HIS A 248 8.99 -8.22 -1.21
N CYS A 249 9.57 -8.90 -0.22
CA CYS A 249 10.99 -8.79 0.07
C CYS A 249 11.56 -10.12 0.60
N ASP A 250 12.90 -10.17 0.74
CA ASP A 250 13.62 -11.34 1.25
C ASP A 250 14.04 -11.17 2.72
N TYR A 251 13.68 -10.04 3.34
CA TYR A 251 13.87 -9.83 4.77
C TYR A 251 12.78 -10.54 5.58
N ASN A 252 13.19 -11.15 6.69
CA ASN A 252 12.26 -11.82 7.61
C ASN A 252 11.26 -10.86 8.28
N ASN A 253 11.65 -9.59 8.48
CA ASN A 253 10.84 -8.56 9.09
C ASN A 253 11.47 -7.16 8.88
N VAL A 254 10.74 -6.12 9.30
CA VAL A 254 11.18 -4.71 9.22
C VAL A 254 12.42 -4.43 10.08
N GLU A 255 12.63 -5.16 11.18
CA GLU A 255 13.82 -5.01 12.01
C GLU A 255 15.09 -5.48 11.30
N ALA A 256 15.04 -6.61 10.58
CA ALA A 256 16.16 -7.11 9.78
C ALA A 256 16.54 -6.13 8.67
N PHE A 257 15.54 -5.55 7.99
CA PHE A 257 15.74 -4.45 7.03
C PHE A 257 16.44 -3.25 7.71
N LEU A 258 15.95 -2.81 8.86
CA LEU A 258 16.54 -1.67 9.57
C LEU A 258 17.99 -1.95 10.01
N VAL A 259 18.28 -3.19 10.45
CA VAL A 259 19.63 -3.62 10.84
C VAL A 259 20.59 -3.50 9.67
N ASP A 260 20.22 -4.02 8.50
CA ASP A 260 21.06 -3.97 7.29
C ASP A 260 21.34 -2.53 6.86
N VAL A 261 20.32 -1.66 6.89
CA VAL A 261 20.47 -0.23 6.60
C VAL A 261 21.39 0.48 7.60
N LEU A 262 21.25 0.19 8.90
CA LEU A 262 22.12 0.75 9.93
C LEU A 262 23.57 0.31 9.76
N GLN A 263 23.80 -0.97 9.48
CA GLN A 263 25.13 -1.53 9.24
C GLN A 263 25.77 -0.86 8.02
N SER A 264 25.08 -0.83 6.88
CA SER A 264 25.58 -0.19 5.68
C SER A 264 25.89 1.30 5.89
N PHE A 265 25.00 2.05 6.55
CA PHE A 265 25.21 3.47 6.82
C PHE A 265 26.46 3.73 7.68
N ILE A 266 26.69 2.92 8.72
CA ILE A 266 27.84 3.07 9.61
C ILE A 266 29.16 2.80 8.88
N HIS A 267 29.20 1.84 7.95
CA HIS A 267 30.44 1.47 7.28
C HIS A 267 30.75 2.35 6.05
N PHE A 268 29.73 2.82 5.33
CA PHE A 268 29.92 3.38 3.98
C PHE A 268 29.45 4.84 3.81
N ALA A 269 28.65 5.39 4.74
CA ALA A 269 28.09 6.73 4.54
C ALA A 269 29.11 7.85 4.83
N PRO A 270 29.15 8.92 3.99
CA PRO A 270 30.05 10.06 4.19
C PRO A 270 29.94 10.70 5.57
N GLN A 271 31.06 11.09 6.18
CA GLN A 271 31.11 11.58 7.57
C GLN A 271 30.17 12.76 7.89
N ASN A 272 29.85 13.58 6.90
CA ASN A 272 29.01 14.77 7.00
C ASN A 272 27.50 14.50 6.76
N THR A 273 27.09 13.26 6.54
CA THR A 273 25.69 12.89 6.26
C THR A 273 25.00 12.28 7.48
N ASN A 274 23.71 12.53 7.62
CA ASN A 274 22.88 11.99 8.69
C ASN A 274 21.92 10.93 8.17
N LEU A 275 21.45 10.06 9.06
CA LEU A 275 20.39 9.09 8.79
C LEU A 275 19.16 9.46 9.61
N LEU A 276 18.05 9.72 8.94
CA LEU A 276 16.75 9.94 9.56
C LEU A 276 15.89 8.70 9.38
N ILE A 277 15.65 7.97 10.46
CA ILE A 277 14.72 6.84 10.50
C ILE A 277 13.37 7.37 10.96
N LYS A 278 12.34 7.11 10.18
CA LYS A 278 10.97 7.54 10.47
C LYS A 278 10.10 6.34 10.81
N HIS A 279 9.57 6.34 12.03
CA HIS A 279 8.60 5.34 12.48
C HIS A 279 7.30 5.39 11.69
N HIS A 280 6.69 4.22 11.45
CA HIS A 280 5.40 4.16 10.81
C HIS A 280 4.29 4.64 11.79
N PRO A 281 3.39 5.55 11.38
CA PRO A 281 2.30 6.03 12.23
C PRO A 281 1.40 4.94 12.81
N MET A 282 1.15 3.87 12.05
CA MET A 282 0.33 2.75 12.51
C MET A 282 1.05 1.86 13.51
N ASP A 283 2.38 1.81 13.49
CA ASP A 283 3.17 0.93 14.36
C ASP A 283 3.48 1.54 15.73
N ARG A 284 3.13 2.81 15.98
CA ARG A 284 3.49 3.50 17.23
C ARG A 284 3.17 2.65 18.46
N GLY A 285 1.96 2.06 18.51
CA GLY A 285 1.54 1.18 19.61
C GLY A 285 2.16 -0.22 19.58
N PHE A 286 2.46 -0.71 18.38
CA PHE A 286 2.68 -2.13 18.07
C PHE A 286 4.15 -2.51 18.26
N VAL A 287 5.07 -1.77 17.66
CA VAL A 287 6.51 -2.11 17.66
C VAL A 287 7.35 -0.95 18.21
N ASN A 288 8.55 -1.27 18.70
CA ASN A 288 9.50 -0.29 19.22
C ASN A 288 10.92 -0.53 18.71
N TYR A 289 11.24 0.08 17.57
CA TYR A 289 12.58 0.00 16.97
C TYR A 289 13.63 0.85 17.68
N SER A 290 13.26 1.67 18.68
CA SER A 290 14.23 2.46 19.47
C SER A 290 15.31 1.58 20.10
N LYS A 291 14.98 0.35 20.51
CA LYS A 291 15.96 -0.57 21.13
C LYS A 291 17.10 -0.89 20.17
N VAL A 292 16.76 -1.22 18.92
CA VAL A 292 17.71 -1.52 17.84
C VAL A 292 18.55 -0.29 17.54
N VAL A 293 17.91 0.86 17.32
CA VAL A 293 18.62 2.11 17.01
C VAL A 293 19.58 2.52 18.13
N GLU A 294 19.16 2.44 19.40
CA GLU A 294 20.00 2.80 20.55
C GLU A 294 21.09 1.75 20.85
N GLN A 295 20.93 0.50 20.42
CA GLN A 295 22.02 -0.48 20.44
C GLN A 295 23.12 -0.10 19.45
N TYR A 296 22.77 0.19 18.19
CA TYR A 296 23.74 0.61 17.18
C TYR A 296 24.46 1.91 17.56
N LYS A 297 23.73 2.90 18.11
CA LYS A 297 24.35 4.13 18.62
C LYS A 297 25.32 3.94 19.79
N ARG A 298 25.12 2.90 20.62
CA ARG A 298 26.04 2.57 21.71
C ARG A 298 27.29 1.88 21.17
N ASN A 299 27.13 1.02 20.17
CA ASN A 299 28.22 0.26 19.57
C ASN A 299 29.08 1.11 18.60
N SER A 300 28.52 2.20 18.06
CA SER A 300 29.21 3.12 17.15
C SER A 300 29.05 4.58 17.61
N PRO A 301 29.74 5.00 18.70
CA PRO A 301 29.59 6.32 19.30
C PRO A 301 29.81 7.49 18.33
N GLU A 302 30.67 7.32 17.33
CA GLU A 302 30.99 8.28 16.28
C GLU A 302 29.81 8.58 15.34
N PHE A 303 28.83 7.66 15.23
CA PHE A 303 27.59 7.85 14.46
C PHE A 303 26.38 8.22 15.32
N LYS A 304 26.53 8.23 16.66
CA LYS A 304 25.43 8.50 17.60
C LYS A 304 24.72 9.82 17.32
N GLN A 305 25.49 10.86 16.96
CA GLN A 305 24.96 12.20 16.67
C GLN A 305 24.43 12.35 15.24
N ARG A 306 24.57 11.31 14.40
CA ARG A 306 24.17 11.30 12.98
C ARG A 306 22.93 10.47 12.71
N ILE A 307 22.53 9.59 13.64
CA ILE A 307 21.35 8.72 13.50
C ILE A 307 20.19 9.29 14.31
N PHE A 308 19.11 9.69 13.63
CA PHE A 308 17.92 10.28 14.22
C PHE A 308 16.72 9.36 14.02
N TYR A 309 15.95 9.14 15.08
CA TYR A 309 14.71 8.36 15.02
C TYR A 309 13.52 9.23 15.45
N VAL A 310 12.55 9.39 14.55
CA VAL A 310 11.40 10.29 14.69
C VAL A 310 10.09 9.57 14.43
N HIS A 311 8.97 10.07 14.94
CA HIS A 311 7.66 9.42 14.78
C HIS A 311 6.76 10.21 13.82
N ASP A 312 6.30 11.39 14.25
CA ASP A 312 5.20 12.13 13.63
C ASP A 312 5.66 13.37 12.84
N VAL A 313 6.93 13.43 12.44
CA VAL A 313 7.42 14.47 11.52
C VAL A 313 6.77 14.27 10.12
N PRO A 314 6.09 15.27 9.55
CA PRO A 314 5.38 15.10 8.26
C PRO A 314 6.32 14.74 7.11
N MET A 315 5.96 13.72 6.31
CA MET A 315 6.77 13.27 5.16
C MET A 315 7.14 14.41 4.20
N PRO A 316 6.22 15.29 3.75
CA PRO A 316 6.59 16.37 2.83
C PRO A 316 7.64 17.34 3.39
N VAL A 317 7.73 17.50 4.72
CA VAL A 317 8.79 18.33 5.34
C VAL A 317 10.15 17.67 5.20
N ILE A 318 10.20 16.35 5.35
CA ILE A 318 11.42 15.55 5.23
C ILE A 318 11.86 15.50 3.76
N LEU A 319 10.95 15.14 2.86
CA LEU A 319 11.24 14.92 1.44
C LEU A 319 11.75 16.19 0.73
N ARG A 320 11.29 17.38 1.12
CA ARG A 320 11.84 18.63 0.55
C ARG A 320 13.31 18.92 0.86
N LYS A 321 13.93 18.13 1.75
CA LYS A 321 15.30 18.38 2.26
C LYS A 321 16.19 17.13 2.27
N ALA A 322 15.66 15.94 1.98
CA ALA A 322 16.44 14.71 2.03
C ALA A 322 17.33 14.59 0.78
N LYS A 323 18.53 14.02 0.96
CA LYS A 323 19.49 13.71 -0.11
C LYS A 323 19.16 12.41 -0.85
N GLY A 324 18.54 11.46 -0.16
CA GLY A 324 18.16 10.16 -0.70
C GLY A 324 17.18 9.44 0.22
N MET A 325 16.45 8.46 -0.32
CA MET A 325 15.57 7.59 0.44
C MET A 325 15.99 6.13 0.28
N VAL A 326 16.11 5.43 1.40
CA VAL A 326 16.20 3.97 1.45
C VAL A 326 14.85 3.46 1.91
N THR A 327 14.18 2.66 1.09
CA THR A 327 12.91 2.02 1.46
C THR A 327 12.98 0.54 1.15
N LEU A 328 12.10 -0.24 1.75
CA LEU A 328 11.94 -1.63 1.35
C LEU A 328 11.16 -1.65 0.03
N ASN A 329 9.86 -1.34 0.06
CA ASN A 329 8.99 -1.33 -1.13
C ASN A 329 7.78 -0.41 -0.97
N SER A 330 7.83 0.53 -0.03
CA SER A 330 6.73 1.45 0.27
C SER A 330 6.42 2.39 -0.90
N THR A 331 5.14 2.73 -1.11
CA THR A 331 4.73 3.81 -2.03
C THR A 331 5.25 5.20 -1.60
N SER A 332 5.80 5.33 -0.38
CA SER A 332 6.55 6.53 0.02
C SER A 332 7.80 6.77 -0.84
N GLY A 333 8.36 5.73 -1.48
CA GLY A 333 9.39 5.87 -2.51
C GLY A 333 8.89 6.68 -3.71
N ILE A 334 7.68 6.44 -4.19
CA ILE A 334 7.05 7.24 -5.25
C ILE A 334 6.87 8.70 -4.82
N SER A 335 6.57 8.93 -3.53
CA SER A 335 6.51 10.29 -2.98
C SER A 335 7.89 10.96 -2.96
N ALA A 336 8.97 10.22 -2.72
CA ALA A 336 10.33 10.75 -2.81
C ALA A 336 10.73 11.08 -4.25
N LEU A 337 10.35 10.22 -5.21
CA LEU A 337 10.55 10.48 -6.64
C LEU A 337 9.82 11.75 -7.11
N LEU A 338 8.60 12.00 -6.64
CA LEU A 338 7.88 13.26 -6.87
C LEU A 338 8.65 14.50 -6.38
N HIS A 339 9.46 14.33 -5.33
CA HIS A 339 10.33 15.36 -4.78
C HIS A 339 11.73 15.38 -5.40
N LYS A 340 11.96 14.61 -6.49
CA LYS A 340 13.25 14.48 -7.19
C LYS A 340 14.37 13.94 -6.31
N ILE A 341 14.02 13.09 -5.34
CA ILE A 341 14.98 12.47 -4.42
C ILE A 341 15.37 11.10 -4.97
N PRO A 342 16.66 10.76 -5.05
CA PRO A 342 17.11 9.39 -5.34
C PRO A 342 16.49 8.38 -4.37
N VAL A 343 16.01 7.26 -4.90
CA VAL A 343 15.40 6.18 -4.10
C VAL A 343 16.12 4.87 -4.40
N ILE A 344 16.51 4.14 -3.36
CA ILE A 344 16.85 2.72 -3.46
C ILE A 344 15.76 1.90 -2.75
N THR A 345 15.32 0.84 -3.40
CA THR A 345 14.38 -0.14 -2.84
C THR A 345 15.12 -1.42 -2.50
N LEU A 346 15.10 -1.85 -1.24
CA LEU A 346 15.71 -3.12 -0.78
C LEU A 346 14.73 -4.30 -0.80
N GLY A 347 13.47 -4.03 -1.11
CA GLY A 347 12.48 -5.01 -1.49
C GLY A 347 12.12 -4.85 -2.96
N ARG A 348 11.11 -5.60 -3.38
CA ARG A 348 10.57 -5.54 -4.74
C ARG A 348 9.39 -4.58 -4.79
N ALA A 349 9.43 -3.65 -5.74
CA ALA A 349 8.38 -2.67 -5.97
C ALA A 349 8.15 -2.49 -7.48
N ASN A 350 6.93 -2.13 -7.87
CA ASN A 350 6.59 -1.91 -9.28
C ASN A 350 7.34 -0.73 -9.92
N TYR A 351 7.72 0.26 -9.11
CA TYR A 351 8.48 1.42 -9.55
C TYR A 351 10.01 1.20 -9.48
N ASN A 352 10.48 0.00 -9.10
CA ASN A 352 11.91 -0.28 -9.03
C ASN A 352 12.46 -0.73 -10.39
N PHE A 353 13.01 0.22 -11.15
CA PHE A 353 13.71 -0.05 -12.41
C PHE A 353 14.66 1.08 -12.78
N THR A 354 15.58 0.78 -13.71
CA THR A 354 16.59 1.71 -14.24
C THR A 354 15.97 3.04 -14.66
N HIS A 355 16.69 4.14 -14.41
CA HIS A 355 16.27 5.54 -14.63
C HIS A 355 15.22 6.07 -13.63
N LEU A 356 14.34 5.22 -13.08
CA LEU A 356 13.36 5.65 -12.08
C LEU A 356 13.89 5.57 -10.65
N THR A 357 14.58 4.48 -10.31
CA THR A 357 15.22 4.27 -9.00
C THR A 357 16.67 3.84 -9.15
N TYR A 358 17.46 4.00 -8.09
CA TYR A 358 18.84 3.55 -8.05
C TYR A 358 18.91 2.01 -8.06
N GLN A 359 19.69 1.45 -8.99
CA GLN A 359 19.79 0.01 -9.24
C GLN A 359 21.09 -0.64 -8.70
N GLY A 360 21.97 0.15 -8.07
CA GLY A 360 23.21 -0.35 -7.46
C GLY A 360 23.00 -0.94 -6.07
N LYS A 361 24.11 -1.13 -5.34
CA LYS A 361 24.08 -1.68 -3.97
C LYS A 361 23.81 -0.59 -2.93
N LEU A 362 23.26 -0.98 -1.78
CA LEU A 362 23.00 -0.07 -0.67
C LEU A 362 24.25 0.67 -0.20
N ASP A 363 25.38 -0.04 -0.11
CA ASP A 363 26.67 0.51 0.34
C ASP A 363 27.16 1.66 -0.55
N GLU A 364 26.87 1.59 -1.85
CA GLU A 364 27.25 2.60 -2.83
C GLU A 364 26.25 3.78 -2.85
N PHE A 365 24.98 3.51 -2.51
CA PHE A 365 23.91 4.50 -2.55
C PHE A 365 24.16 5.73 -1.67
N TRP A 366 24.88 5.59 -0.55
CA TRP A 366 25.17 6.72 0.34
C TRP A 366 26.03 7.82 -0.32
N ASN A 367 26.77 7.45 -1.35
CA ASN A 367 27.61 8.34 -2.15
C ASN A 367 26.96 8.71 -3.49
N ASN A 368 25.73 8.25 -3.75
CA ASN A 368 25.05 8.51 -5.01
C ASN A 368 24.65 9.98 -5.14
N GLU A 369 25.00 10.57 -6.28
CA GLU A 369 24.58 11.91 -6.69
C GLU A 369 23.60 11.88 -7.88
N LEU A 370 23.35 10.69 -8.45
CA LEU A 370 22.43 10.53 -9.58
C LEU A 370 21.00 10.75 -9.11
N LEU A 371 20.35 11.74 -9.73
CA LEU A 371 18.93 12.05 -9.55
C LEU A 371 18.06 11.08 -10.37
N PRO A 372 16.81 10.82 -9.94
CA PRO A 372 15.86 10.09 -10.76
C PRO A 372 15.55 10.88 -12.05
N ASP A 373 15.34 10.17 -13.15
CA ASP A 373 14.97 10.76 -14.43
C ASP A 373 13.54 11.33 -14.37
N GLU A 374 13.43 12.65 -14.54
CA GLU A 374 12.16 13.37 -14.44
C GLU A 374 11.19 12.99 -15.55
N ASP A 375 11.69 12.75 -16.77
CA ASP A 375 10.86 12.40 -17.91
C ASP A 375 10.28 11.00 -17.72
N VAL A 376 11.10 10.07 -17.22
CA VAL A 376 10.65 8.72 -16.87
C VAL A 376 9.62 8.76 -15.74
N PHE A 377 9.86 9.54 -14.68
CA PHE A 377 8.90 9.67 -13.58
C PHE A 377 7.59 10.31 -14.04
N ASN A 378 7.64 11.36 -14.86
CA ASN A 378 6.45 12.02 -15.39
C ASN A 378 5.65 11.08 -16.31
N ALA A 379 6.33 10.30 -17.14
CA ALA A 379 5.72 9.28 -17.99
C ALA A 379 5.06 8.16 -17.16
N TYR A 380 5.76 7.63 -16.15
CA TYR A 380 5.25 6.64 -15.20
C TYR A 380 3.99 7.16 -14.49
N ARG A 381 4.05 8.38 -13.95
CA ARG A 381 2.93 9.04 -13.28
C ARG A 381 1.76 9.26 -14.23
N LYS A 382 2.00 9.77 -15.43
CA LYS A 382 0.97 10.05 -16.44
C LYS A 382 0.26 8.77 -16.86
N PHE A 383 1.01 7.70 -17.11
CA PHE A 383 0.46 6.39 -17.41
C PHE A 383 -0.45 5.90 -16.28
N HIS A 384 0.04 5.87 -15.05
CA HIS A 384 -0.73 5.36 -13.91
C HIS A 384 -1.97 6.18 -13.61
N LEU A 385 -1.88 7.52 -13.64
CA LEU A 385 -3.03 8.40 -13.40
C LEU A 385 -4.14 8.23 -14.44
N TYR A 386 -3.80 7.84 -15.67
CA TYR A 386 -4.77 7.58 -16.71
C TYR A 386 -5.28 6.12 -16.71
N LYS A 387 -4.35 5.15 -16.67
CA LYS A 387 -4.65 3.73 -16.89
C LYS A 387 -5.16 3.04 -15.63
N THR A 388 -4.49 3.23 -14.49
CA THR A 388 -4.70 2.37 -13.31
C THR A 388 -5.36 3.08 -12.14
N HIS A 389 -5.27 4.41 -12.05
CA HIS A 389 -5.80 5.15 -10.91
C HIS A 389 -7.21 5.65 -11.14
N ILE A 390 -7.97 5.70 -10.05
CA ILE A 390 -9.31 6.28 -9.98
C ILE A 390 -9.26 7.36 -8.90
N ASN A 391 -9.75 8.57 -9.20
CA ASN A 391 -9.79 9.65 -8.22
C ASN A 391 -10.76 9.24 -7.09
N GLY A 392 -10.21 8.99 -5.90
CA GLY A 392 -10.96 8.33 -4.84
C GLY A 392 -10.20 8.14 -3.54
N SER A 393 -10.96 7.94 -2.48
CA SER A 393 -10.51 7.44 -1.18
C SER A 393 -11.58 6.50 -0.64
N TYR A 394 -11.21 5.27 -0.29
CA TYR A 394 -12.14 4.21 0.15
C TYR A 394 -13.00 4.59 1.35
N TYR A 395 -12.50 5.49 2.18
CA TYR A 395 -13.14 5.87 3.44
C TYR A 395 -13.96 7.16 3.32
N SER A 396 -14.13 7.69 2.10
CA SER A 396 -14.91 8.90 1.85
C SER A 396 -15.71 8.81 0.55
N LYS A 397 -15.05 8.90 -0.61
CA LYS A 397 -15.71 8.87 -1.91
C LYS A 397 -14.75 8.40 -2.99
N VAL A 398 -15.23 7.54 -3.90
CA VAL A 398 -14.54 7.14 -5.13
C VAL A 398 -15.37 7.59 -6.33
N LEU A 399 -14.73 8.21 -7.32
CA LEU A 399 -15.38 8.79 -8.49
C LEU A 399 -15.34 7.81 -9.66
N LEU A 400 -16.30 6.90 -9.73
CA LEU A 400 -16.34 5.82 -10.73
C LEU A 400 -16.85 6.26 -12.12
N ASP A 401 -17.54 7.40 -12.22
CA ASP A 401 -18.13 7.90 -13.47
C ASP A 401 -17.35 9.06 -14.12
N GLU A 402 -16.19 9.45 -13.57
CA GLU A 402 -15.44 10.65 -14.03
C GLU A 402 -14.26 10.32 -14.96
N THR A 403 -14.47 9.51 -16.01
CA THR A 403 -13.54 9.47 -17.16
C THR A 403 -13.91 10.48 -18.22
#